data_AF-A0A6N9DHX4-F1
#
_entry.id   AF-A0A6N9DHX4-F1
#
_cell.length_a   1.000
_cell.length_b   1.000
_cell.length_c   1.000
_cell.angle_alpha   90.00
_cell.angle_beta   90.00
_cell.angle_gamma   90.00
#
_symmetry.space_group_name_H-M   'P 1'
#
loop_
_entity.id
_entity.type
_entity.pdbx_description
1 polymer ?
#
loop_
_entity_poly.entity_id
_entity_poly.type
_entity_poly.pdbx_seq_one_letter_code
_entity_poly.pdbx_strand_id
1 'polypeptide(L)'
;MSVSQGDIHDPYLPLDEVRRRIRDDHISDAIVTIVLIGPCTWQRKHVDWEISASIIDRRRNQRCGLMGLLLPHHPDYWRRPEDRNPRLIPPRLWRNTGGSDPYAVIYRWPRSGLARRVMPKICRAYLRKDKTPWPDDGLDLFINNRRGNCRRGWQS
;
A
#
# COMPACT_ATOMS: atom_id res chain seq x y z
N MET A 1 0.04 -18.48 -53.58
CA MET A 1 -0.89 -18.87 -52.50
C MET A 1 -1.14 -17.64 -51.64
N SER A 2 -2.38 -17.15 -51.65
CA SER A 2 -2.82 -15.93 -50.97
C SER A 2 -2.91 -16.16 -49.47
N VAL A 3 -2.42 -15.19 -48.69
CA VAL A 3 -2.73 -15.07 -47.26
C VAL A 3 -4.23 -14.80 -47.12
N SER A 4 -4.95 -15.75 -46.52
CA SER A 4 -6.29 -15.50 -46.00
C SER A 4 -6.13 -14.93 -44.59
N GLN A 5 -6.41 -13.64 -44.48
CA GLN A 5 -6.53 -12.91 -43.24
C GLN A 5 -7.94 -13.20 -42.69
N GLY A 6 -8.02 -13.87 -41.54
CA GLY A 6 -9.28 -14.24 -40.91
C GLY A 6 -9.08 -14.51 -39.42
N ASP A 7 -9.47 -13.53 -38.61
CA ASP A 7 -9.94 -13.62 -37.22
C ASP A 7 -9.12 -14.43 -36.20
N ILE A 8 -8.33 -13.72 -35.38
CA ILE A 8 -8.60 -13.61 -33.93
C ILE A 8 -8.16 -12.21 -33.48
N HIS A 9 -9.01 -11.20 -33.65
CA HIS A 9 -8.91 -9.97 -32.85
C HIS A 9 -9.52 -10.27 -31.48
N ASP A 10 -8.79 -10.99 -30.65
CA ASP A 10 -9.13 -11.16 -29.24
C ASP A 10 -8.42 -10.05 -28.43
N PRO A 11 -9.16 -9.02 -27.95
CA PRO A 11 -8.59 -7.95 -27.12
C PRO A 11 -8.09 -8.45 -25.74
N TYR A 12 -8.19 -9.74 -25.43
CA TYR A 12 -7.66 -10.37 -24.22
C TYR A 12 -6.24 -10.96 -24.38
N LEU A 13 -5.72 -11.12 -25.60
CA LEU A 13 -4.34 -11.59 -25.84
C LEU A 13 -3.24 -10.69 -25.22
N PRO A 14 -3.34 -9.34 -25.23
CA PRO A 14 -2.39 -8.48 -24.53
C PRO A 14 -2.47 -8.63 -23.00
N LEU A 15 -3.65 -8.98 -22.49
CA LEU A 15 -3.91 -9.09 -21.06
C LEU A 15 -3.25 -10.33 -20.48
N ASP A 16 -3.23 -11.45 -21.22
CA ASP A 16 -2.60 -12.69 -20.76
C ASP A 16 -1.07 -12.64 -20.86
N GLU A 17 -0.51 -11.89 -21.81
CA GLU A 17 0.93 -11.64 -21.87
C GLU A 17 1.41 -10.65 -20.78
N VAL A 18 0.61 -9.62 -20.47
CA VAL A 18 0.83 -8.74 -19.32
C VAL A 18 0.65 -9.49 -18.00
N ARG A 19 -0.36 -10.36 -17.89
CA ARG A 19 -0.57 -11.21 -16.70
C ARG A 19 0.55 -12.23 -16.52
N ARG A 20 1.08 -12.79 -17.60
CA ARG A 20 2.23 -13.70 -17.57
C ARG A 20 3.50 -12.99 -17.13
N ARG A 21 3.82 -11.81 -17.69
CA ARG A 21 4.92 -10.95 -17.20
C ARG A 21 4.74 -10.54 -15.73
N ILE A 22 3.54 -10.19 -15.30
CA ILE A 22 3.26 -9.86 -13.89
C ILE A 22 3.38 -11.10 -12.98
N ARG A 23 3.05 -12.30 -13.45
CA ARG A 23 3.13 -13.53 -12.64
C ARG A 23 4.55 -14.10 -12.60
N ASP A 24 5.28 -14.00 -13.70
CA ASP A 24 6.60 -14.61 -13.87
C ASP A 24 7.74 -13.64 -13.44
N ASP A 25 7.56 -12.31 -13.53
CA ASP A 25 8.58 -11.32 -13.13
C ASP A 25 8.36 -10.68 -11.73
N HIS A 26 7.23 -10.88 -11.04
CA HIS A 26 6.92 -10.14 -9.79
C HIS A 26 6.68 -10.99 -8.53
N ILE A 27 6.84 -12.32 -8.57
CA ILE A 27 6.55 -13.17 -7.40
C ILE A 27 7.80 -13.63 -6.63
N SER A 28 9.03 -13.50 -7.15
CA SER A 28 10.19 -14.14 -6.49
C SER A 28 10.86 -13.33 -5.36
N ASP A 29 10.90 -11.99 -5.41
CA ASP A 29 11.62 -11.18 -4.39
C ASP A 29 10.90 -9.89 -3.95
N ALA A 30 9.62 -9.74 -4.30
CA ALA A 30 8.86 -8.53 -4.03
C ALA A 30 8.41 -8.42 -2.56
N ILE A 31 9.15 -7.67 -1.74
CA ILE A 31 8.74 -7.33 -0.37
C ILE A 31 7.91 -6.03 -0.37
N VAL A 32 6.59 -6.17 -0.17
CA VAL A 32 5.66 -5.05 0.05
C VAL A 32 5.04 -5.20 1.43
N THR A 33 5.18 -4.17 2.27
CA THR A 33 4.52 -4.10 3.56
C THR A 33 3.11 -3.53 3.39
N ILE A 34 2.11 -4.34 3.72
CA ILE A 34 0.69 -3.97 3.66
C ILE A 34 0.19 -3.71 5.09
N VAL A 35 -0.14 -2.46 5.39
CA VAL A 35 -0.69 -2.08 6.69
C VAL A 35 -2.21 -2.22 6.67
N LEU A 36 -2.77 -3.14 7.45
CA LEU A 36 -4.22 -3.26 7.63
C LEU A 36 -4.71 -2.26 8.69
N ILE A 37 -5.50 -1.28 8.27
CA ILE A 37 -5.87 -0.12 9.08
C ILE A 37 -7.29 -0.30 9.62
N GLY A 38 -7.39 -0.71 10.89
CA GLY A 38 -8.61 -0.70 11.69
C GLY A 38 -8.67 0.50 12.64
N PRO A 39 -9.75 0.64 13.43
CA PRO A 39 -10.01 1.83 14.26
C PRO A 39 -8.88 2.23 15.23
N CYS A 40 -8.18 1.25 15.81
CA CYS A 40 -7.14 1.49 16.82
C CYS A 40 -5.72 1.22 16.29
N THR A 41 -5.54 0.92 15.00
CA THR A 41 -4.23 0.50 14.47
C THR A 41 -3.17 1.58 14.68
N TRP A 42 -3.55 2.86 14.58
CA TRP A 42 -2.66 4.00 14.78
C TRP A 42 -2.00 4.06 16.18
N GLN A 43 -2.55 3.34 17.16
CA GLN A 43 -2.04 3.32 18.54
C GLN A 43 -0.88 2.36 18.74
N ARG A 44 -0.68 1.40 17.83
CA ARG A 44 0.14 0.22 18.08
C ARG A 44 1.61 0.50 17.78
N LYS A 45 2.47 0.38 18.80
CA LYS A 45 3.93 0.56 18.64
C LYS A 45 4.54 -0.44 17.67
N HIS A 46 4.09 -1.69 17.71
CA HIS A 46 4.60 -2.73 16.81
C HIS A 46 4.29 -2.39 15.34
N VAL A 47 3.14 -1.76 15.05
CA VAL A 47 2.84 -1.31 13.69
C VAL A 47 3.80 -0.20 13.27
N ASP A 48 4.09 0.75 14.16
CA ASP A 48 5.08 1.81 13.89
C ASP A 48 6.47 1.24 13.62
N TRP A 49 6.91 0.29 14.45
CA TRP A 49 8.22 -0.36 14.33
C TRP A 49 8.36 -1.16 13.03
N GLU A 50 7.34 -1.93 12.65
CA GLU A 50 7.35 -2.70 11.40
C GLU A 50 7.37 -1.78 10.17
N ILE A 51 6.65 -0.66 10.20
CA ILE A 51 6.68 0.32 9.10
C ILE A 51 8.09 0.92 8.98
N SER A 52 8.69 1.36 10.09
CA SER A 52 10.06 1.91 10.07
C SER A 52 11.07 0.89 9.55
N ALA A 53 11.02 -0.34 10.07
CA ALA A 53 11.90 -1.42 9.63
C ALA A 53 11.74 -1.77 8.14
N SER A 54 10.53 -1.61 7.58
CA SER A 54 10.23 -1.89 6.17
C SER A 54 10.76 -0.82 5.21
N ILE A 55 10.77 0.45 5.62
CA ILE A 55 11.09 1.57 4.72
C ILE A 55 12.54 2.05 4.83
N ILE A 56 13.24 1.73 5.92
CA ILE A 56 14.67 2.01 6.06
C ILE A 56 15.46 1.07 5.15
N ASP A 57 16.25 1.63 4.25
CA ASP A 57 17.27 0.89 3.52
C ASP A 57 18.45 0.59 4.47
N ARG A 58 18.65 -0.69 4.81
CA ARG A 58 19.80 -1.12 5.63
C ARG A 58 20.77 -1.86 4.73
N ARG A 59 22.08 -1.77 5.03
CA ARG A 59 23.16 -2.49 4.28
C ARG A 59 22.91 -3.99 4.03
N ARG A 60 21.97 -4.62 4.76
CA ARG A 60 21.60 -6.05 4.63
C ARG A 60 20.19 -6.30 4.10
N ASN A 61 19.27 -5.33 4.14
CA ASN A 61 17.88 -5.51 3.73
C ASN A 61 17.47 -4.37 2.79
N GLN A 62 17.03 -4.75 1.59
CA GLN A 62 16.44 -3.79 0.66
C GLN A 62 15.16 -3.21 1.23
N ARG A 63 14.91 -1.93 0.93
CA ARG A 63 13.67 -1.23 1.25
C ARG A 63 12.46 -1.94 0.62
N CYS A 64 11.39 -2.11 1.38
CA CYS A 64 10.12 -2.68 0.93
C CYS A 64 9.23 -1.62 0.28
N GLY A 65 8.34 -2.01 -0.63
CA GLY A 65 7.20 -1.14 -0.98
C GLY A 65 6.25 -0.98 0.21
N LEU A 66 5.50 0.14 0.29
CA LEU A 66 4.56 0.38 1.39
C LEU A 66 3.16 0.71 0.86
N MET A 67 2.12 0.06 1.41
CA MET A 67 0.73 0.44 1.16
C MET A 67 -0.15 0.30 2.41
N GLY A 68 -1.24 1.07 2.45
CA GLY A 68 -2.29 0.92 3.45
C GLY A 68 -3.55 0.29 2.87
N LEU A 69 -4.22 -0.55 3.66
CA LEU A 69 -5.53 -1.10 3.35
C LEU A 69 -6.51 -0.83 4.49
N LEU A 70 -7.41 0.10 4.25
CA LEU A 70 -8.42 0.56 5.20
C LEU A 70 -9.52 -0.49 5.35
N LEU A 71 -9.68 -1.04 6.55
CA LEU A 71 -10.65 -2.10 6.83
C LEU A 71 -12.08 -1.55 6.92
N PRO A 72 -13.12 -2.35 6.61
CA PRO A 72 -14.52 -1.89 6.61
C PRO A 72 -15.02 -1.27 7.91
N HIS A 73 -14.44 -1.68 9.04
CA HIS A 73 -14.80 -1.18 10.37
C HIS A 73 -14.10 0.14 10.74
N HIS A 74 -13.19 0.65 9.90
CA HIS A 74 -12.50 1.91 10.16
C HIS A 74 -13.49 3.10 10.07
N PRO A 75 -13.43 4.10 10.98
CA PRO A 75 -14.36 5.23 10.97
C PRO A 75 -14.41 5.98 9.62
N ASP A 76 -13.25 6.12 8.98
CA ASP A 76 -13.13 6.80 7.69
C ASP A 76 -13.21 5.87 6.47
N TYR A 77 -13.73 4.64 6.62
CA TYR A 77 -13.78 3.68 5.52
C TYR A 77 -14.54 4.23 4.30
N TRP A 78 -15.63 4.95 4.53
CA TRP A 78 -16.46 5.55 3.48
C TRP A 78 -16.01 6.93 3.01
N ARG A 79 -15.05 7.55 3.70
CA ARG A 79 -14.57 8.88 3.33
C ARG A 79 -13.74 8.85 2.05
N ARG A 80 -13.73 9.99 1.34
CA ARG A 80 -12.80 10.21 0.25
C ARG A 80 -11.37 10.30 0.82
N PRO A 81 -10.33 9.90 0.07
CA PRO A 81 -8.94 9.97 0.55
C PRO A 81 -8.55 11.31 1.17
N GLU A 82 -8.98 12.41 0.56
CA GLU A 82 -8.76 13.80 0.97
C GLU A 82 -9.49 14.19 2.28
N ASP A 83 -10.58 13.51 2.61
CA ASP A 83 -11.41 13.79 3.80
C ASP A 83 -11.05 12.92 5.02
N ARG A 84 -10.05 12.04 4.88
CA ARG A 84 -9.63 11.12 5.95
C ARG A 84 -8.97 11.91 7.06
N ASN A 85 -9.31 11.56 8.30
CA ASN A 85 -8.66 12.11 9.47
C ASN A 85 -7.26 11.48 9.62
N PRO A 86 -6.17 12.27 9.49
CA PRO A 86 -4.81 11.77 9.65
C PRO A 86 -4.59 11.10 11.01
N ARG A 87 -5.32 11.53 12.03
CA ARG A 87 -5.18 11.06 13.43
C ARG A 87 -5.71 9.64 13.65
N LEU A 88 -6.40 9.07 12.66
CA LEU A 88 -6.89 7.69 12.68
C LEU A 88 -5.98 6.74 11.89
N ILE A 89 -4.99 7.26 11.18
CA ILE A 89 -4.03 6.49 10.38
C ILE A 89 -2.72 6.37 11.15
N PRO A 90 -2.00 5.23 11.09
CA PRO A 90 -0.65 5.15 11.65
C PRO A 90 0.22 6.32 11.17
N PRO A 91 0.80 7.13 12.09
CA PRO A 91 1.49 8.37 11.73
C PRO A 91 2.58 8.21 10.68
N ARG A 92 3.42 7.17 10.84
CA ARG A 92 4.53 6.86 9.93
C ARG A 92 4.03 6.48 8.53
N LEU A 93 2.91 5.75 8.44
CA LEU A 93 2.26 5.50 7.16
C LEU A 93 1.75 6.81 6.53
N TRP A 94 1.07 7.65 7.31
CA TRP A 94 0.49 8.90 6.81
C TRP A 94 1.54 9.88 6.25
N ARG A 95 2.72 9.97 6.87
CA ARG A 95 3.82 10.81 6.34
C ARG A 95 4.24 10.41 4.92
N ASN A 96 4.09 9.13 4.59
CA ASN A 96 4.46 8.58 3.29
C ASN A 96 3.34 8.71 2.23
N THR A 97 2.20 9.36 2.53
CA THR A 97 1.07 9.49 1.58
C THR A 97 0.95 10.88 0.93
N GLY A 98 1.89 11.80 1.18
CA GLY A 98 1.85 13.17 0.65
C GLY A 98 2.42 13.34 -0.76
N GLY A 99 1.93 14.35 -1.49
CA GLY A 99 2.43 14.73 -2.81
C GLY A 99 1.64 14.14 -3.99
N SER A 100 2.03 14.50 -5.22
CA SER A 100 1.42 14.01 -6.47
C SER A 100 1.87 12.59 -6.84
N ASP A 101 3.08 12.19 -6.43
CA ASP A 101 3.56 10.81 -6.49
C ASP A 101 4.06 10.36 -5.12
N PRO A 102 3.16 9.96 -4.20
CA PRO A 102 3.55 9.59 -2.84
C PRO A 102 4.22 8.22 -2.81
N TYR A 103 5.10 8.01 -1.83
CA TYR A 103 5.76 6.74 -1.59
C TYR A 103 4.76 5.60 -1.28
N ALA A 104 3.76 5.89 -0.44
CA ALA A 104 2.71 4.97 -0.03
C ALA A 104 1.32 5.49 -0.42
N VAL A 105 0.38 4.56 -0.67
CA VAL A 105 -1.02 4.89 -0.95
C VAL A 105 -1.94 4.05 -0.08
N ILE A 106 -2.98 4.69 0.48
CA ILE A 106 -4.00 4.03 1.29
C ILE A 106 -5.25 3.76 0.47
N TYR A 107 -5.56 2.48 0.28
CA TYR A 107 -6.75 2.01 -0.42
C TYR A 107 -7.81 1.53 0.55
N ARG A 108 -9.07 1.46 0.10
CA ARG A 108 -10.11 0.75 0.85
C ARG A 108 -10.01 -0.74 0.61
N TRP A 109 -10.30 -1.53 1.63
CA TRP A 109 -10.61 -2.95 1.49
C TRP A 109 -11.74 -3.12 0.45
N PRO A 110 -11.61 -4.03 -0.53
CA PRO A 110 -12.69 -4.25 -1.48
C PRO A 110 -13.78 -5.15 -0.89
N ARG A 111 -15.05 -4.85 -1.18
CA ARG A 111 -16.18 -5.72 -0.79
C ARG A 111 -16.18 -7.09 -1.50
N SER A 112 -15.59 -7.17 -2.69
CA SER A 112 -15.50 -8.39 -3.48
C SER A 112 -14.31 -8.34 -4.46
N GLY A 113 -13.81 -9.52 -4.86
CA GLY A 113 -12.70 -9.63 -5.80
C GLY A 113 -11.39 -9.05 -5.25
N LEU A 114 -10.99 -9.49 -4.05
CA LEU A 114 -9.81 -9.02 -3.34
C LEU A 114 -8.55 -9.05 -4.23
N ALA A 115 -8.22 -10.23 -4.77
CA ALA A 115 -7.06 -10.40 -5.63
C ALA A 115 -7.08 -9.43 -6.82
N ARG A 116 -8.15 -9.43 -7.62
CA ARG A 116 -8.29 -8.56 -8.79
C ARG A 116 -8.13 -7.07 -8.46
N ARG A 117 -8.63 -6.62 -7.31
CA ARG A 117 -8.63 -5.19 -6.93
C ARG A 117 -7.39 -4.76 -6.14
N VAL A 118 -6.69 -5.68 -5.49
CA VAL A 118 -5.54 -5.39 -4.64
C VAL A 118 -4.22 -5.75 -5.30
N MET A 119 -4.13 -6.83 -6.08
CA MET A 119 -2.88 -7.24 -6.74
C MET A 119 -2.24 -6.12 -7.57
N PRO A 120 -2.97 -5.39 -8.45
CA PRO A 120 -2.36 -4.30 -9.22
C PRO A 120 -1.81 -3.16 -8.34
N LYS A 121 -2.36 -3.00 -7.12
CA LYS A 121 -1.93 -1.98 -6.16
C LYS A 121 -0.66 -2.42 -5.42
N ILE A 122 -0.52 -3.71 -5.14
CA ILE A 122 0.71 -4.29 -4.57
C ILE A 122 1.86 -4.09 -5.57
N CYS A 123 1.65 -4.45 -6.85
CA CYS A 123 2.66 -4.21 -7.89
C CYS A 123 3.04 -2.72 -7.97
N ARG A 124 2.07 -1.82 -7.87
CA ARG A 124 2.34 -0.37 -7.88
C ARG A 124 3.13 0.08 -6.65
N ALA A 125 2.84 -0.46 -5.46
CA ALA A 125 3.58 -0.17 -4.25
C ALA A 125 5.02 -0.69 -4.33
N TYR A 126 5.22 -1.88 -4.90
CA TYR A 126 6.54 -2.42 -5.18
C TYR A 126 7.35 -1.50 -6.10
N LEU A 127 6.79 -1.07 -7.23
CA LEU A 127 7.47 -0.19 -8.18
C LEU A 127 7.80 1.21 -7.63
N ARG A 128 7.14 1.65 -6.57
CA ARG A 128 7.47 2.92 -5.88
C ARG A 128 8.63 2.79 -4.91
N LYS A 129 8.98 1.57 -4.51
CA LYS A 129 10.07 1.32 -3.56
C LYS A 129 11.43 1.78 -4.07
N ASP A 130 11.59 2.12 -5.34
CA ASP A 130 12.85 2.57 -5.93
C ASP A 130 12.74 3.99 -6.53
N LYS A 131 11.56 4.63 -6.42
CA LYS A 131 11.27 5.96 -6.98
C LYS A 131 11.39 7.05 -5.93
N THR A 132 11.56 8.28 -6.39
CA THR A 132 11.41 9.48 -5.58
C THR A 132 9.93 9.85 -5.45
N PRO A 133 9.48 10.35 -4.29
CA PRO A 133 10.28 10.70 -3.10
C PRO A 133 10.74 9.48 -2.29
N TRP A 134 11.88 9.64 -1.60
CA TRP A 134 12.36 8.69 -0.59
C TRP A 134 11.36 8.60 0.58
N PRO A 135 11.35 7.48 1.33
CA PRO A 135 10.35 7.30 2.37
C PRO A 135 10.69 8.22 3.54
N ASP A 136 9.67 8.76 4.19
CA ASP A 136 9.83 9.58 5.39
C ASP A 136 9.76 8.68 6.62
N ASP A 137 10.92 8.45 7.25
CA ASP A 137 11.06 7.77 8.55
C ASP A 137 11.45 8.72 9.69
N GLY A 138 11.29 10.04 9.51
CA GLY A 138 11.77 11.06 10.45
C GLY A 138 10.96 11.17 11.75
N LEU A 139 10.16 10.16 12.11
CA LEU A 139 9.44 10.11 13.38
C LEU A 139 10.18 9.23 14.38
N ASP A 140 10.26 9.68 15.63
CA ASP A 140 10.71 8.83 16.73
C ASP A 140 9.86 7.56 16.85
N LEU A 141 10.52 6.44 17.13
CA LEU A 141 9.84 5.16 17.34
C LEU A 141 8.98 5.23 18.61
N PHE A 142 7.81 4.61 18.56
CA PHE A 142 6.95 4.57 19.72
C PHE A 142 7.56 3.68 20.80
N ILE A 143 7.89 4.25 21.96
CA ILE A 143 8.34 3.46 23.12
C ILE A 143 7.18 2.58 23.62
N ASN A 144 5.98 3.16 23.70
CA ASN A 144 4.75 2.53 24.16
C ASN A 144 3.61 2.70 23.15
N ASN A 145 2.57 1.86 23.27
CA ASN A 145 1.35 2.10 22.52
C ASN A 145 0.79 3.49 22.86
N ARG A 146 0.36 4.25 21.85
CA ARG A 146 -0.34 5.51 22.07
C ARG A 146 -1.70 5.24 22.70
N ARG A 147 -2.23 6.23 23.41
CA ARG A 147 -3.57 6.19 24.01
C ARG A 147 -4.50 7.15 23.25
N GLY A 148 -5.78 6.82 23.23
CA GLY A 148 -6.82 7.69 22.68
C GLY A 148 -8.05 6.93 22.21
N ASN A 149 -9.04 7.66 21.75
CA ASN A 149 -10.29 7.07 21.29
C ASN A 149 -10.15 6.58 19.84
N CYS A 150 -10.45 5.30 19.59
CA CYS A 150 -10.30 4.68 18.26
C CYS A 150 -11.23 5.24 17.17
N ARG A 151 -12.18 6.11 17.51
CA ARG A 151 -13.02 6.84 16.55
C ARG A 151 -12.65 8.31 16.38
N ARG A 152 -11.91 8.90 17.34
CA ARG A 152 -11.53 10.32 17.31
C ARG A 152 -10.04 10.56 16.99
N GLY A 153 -9.21 9.52 17.08
CA GLY A 153 -7.76 9.60 16.83
C GLY A 153 -6.99 10.05 18.06
N TRP A 154 -5.69 10.31 17.90
CA TRP A 154 -4.89 10.91 18.98
C TRP A 154 -5.37 12.33 19.28
N GLN A 155 -5.36 12.66 20.57
CA GLN A 155 -5.53 14.03 21.05
C GLN A 155 -4.12 14.60 21.23
N SER A 156 -3.89 15.77 20.64
CA SER A 156 -2.69 16.59 20.85
C SER A 156 -2.63 17.08 22.29
#